data_AF-A0AAV2NQN5-F1
#
_entry.id   AF-A0AAV2NQN5-F1
#
_cell.length_a   1.000
_cell.length_b   1.000
_cell.length_c   1.000
_cell.angle_alpha   90.00
_cell.angle_beta   90.00
_cell.angle_gamma   90.00
#
_symmetry.space_group_name_H-M   'P 1'
#
loop_
_entity.id
_entity.type
_entity.pdbx_description
1 polymer ?
#
loop_
_entity_poly.entity_id
_entity_poly.type
_entity_poly.pdbx_seq_one_letter_code
_entity_poly.pdbx_strand_id
1 'polypeptide(L)'
;MRTILQLLLVALLLAVLIVDVSAEQRRRKLRRRTTTTEVPMQDEIMNMLEADEIAEEAEDAEVTLENGRNEAGSKQQLQADPCLDKHCGAGRICKNTEEGAAECICVELCNQEVDPRRKVCTNYNETFGSDCEVYQARCFCDTGDARCRGPDYQHVHIEYYGECRQMPMCKEEDMADFPRRMRDWLFNIMRDLADRQELPSHYLKMQREAETNHTLRWTNAAIWKWCDLDGHPHDRAVSRHELFPIRAPLMALEHCIAPFLDSCDTDNDHKITLIEWGKCLELDEDDIDDKCDELTEANHEH
;
A
#
# COMPACT_ATOMS: atom_id res chain seq x y z
N MET A 1 56.11 -17.97 36.14
CA MET A 1 54.75 -18.37 36.60
C MET A 1 53.72 -17.25 36.42
N ARG A 2 53.98 -15.99 36.84
CA ARG A 2 53.02 -14.88 36.69
C ARG A 2 52.67 -14.51 35.23
N THR A 3 53.62 -14.57 34.31
CA THR A 3 53.42 -14.21 32.89
C THR A 3 52.60 -15.25 32.12
N ILE A 4 52.78 -16.54 32.42
CA ILE A 4 52.00 -17.64 31.81
C ILE A 4 50.55 -17.58 32.30
N LEU A 5 50.33 -17.27 33.58
CA LEU A 5 48.98 -17.11 34.12
C LEU A 5 48.23 -15.91 33.50
N GLN A 6 48.93 -14.81 33.23
CA GLN A 6 48.35 -13.65 32.54
C GLN A 6 48.01 -13.96 31.09
N LEU A 7 48.86 -14.68 30.35
CA LEU A 7 48.58 -15.10 28.99
C LEU A 7 47.37 -16.05 28.90
N LEU A 8 47.23 -16.96 29.88
CA LEU A 8 46.07 -17.85 29.98
C LEU A 8 44.77 -17.09 30.29
N LEU A 9 44.82 -16.07 31.15
CA LEU A 9 43.66 -15.21 31.44
C LEU A 9 43.22 -14.39 30.22
N VAL A 10 44.17 -13.85 29.45
CA VAL A 10 43.86 -13.12 28.21
C VAL A 10 43.28 -14.04 27.14
N ALA A 11 43.84 -15.24 26.99
CA ALA A 11 43.30 -16.25 26.07
C ALA A 11 41.88 -16.68 26.45
N LEU A 12 41.59 -16.80 27.75
CA LEU A 12 40.26 -17.17 28.25
C LEU A 12 39.24 -16.04 28.03
N LEU A 13 39.64 -14.78 28.23
CA LEU A 13 38.81 -13.61 27.92
C LEU A 13 38.50 -13.51 26.42
N LEU A 14 39.50 -13.74 25.55
CA LEU A 14 39.29 -13.75 24.11
C LEU A 14 38.36 -14.89 23.68
N ALA A 15 38.47 -16.08 24.29
CA ALA A 15 37.59 -17.19 24.01
C ALA A 15 36.13 -16.89 24.41
N VAL A 16 35.89 -16.24 25.56
CA VAL A 16 34.56 -15.83 25.99
C VAL A 16 33.94 -14.81 25.02
N LEU A 17 34.71 -13.81 24.60
CA LEU A 17 34.24 -12.80 23.64
C LEU A 17 33.88 -13.42 22.27
N ILE A 18 34.65 -14.41 21.79
CA ILE A 18 34.36 -15.09 20.51
C ILE A 18 33.08 -15.94 20.60
N VAL A 19 32.82 -16.54 21.77
CA VAL A 19 31.62 -17.37 22.00
C VAL A 19 30.36 -16.48 22.07
N ASP A 20 30.43 -15.32 22.73
CA ASP A 20 29.30 -14.38 22.80
C ASP A 20 28.95 -13.80 21.42
N VAL A 21 29.94 -13.40 20.62
CA VAL A 21 29.73 -12.91 19.24
C VAL A 21 29.09 -13.98 18.36
N SER A 22 29.51 -15.25 18.52
CA SER A 22 28.96 -16.37 17.76
C SER A 22 27.52 -16.72 18.17
N ALA A 23 27.19 -16.58 19.47
CA ALA A 23 25.85 -16.81 19.99
C ALA A 23 24.87 -15.72 19.52
N GLU A 24 25.29 -14.45 19.48
CA GLU A 24 24.48 -13.34 18.96
C GLU A 24 24.21 -13.48 17.44
N GLN A 25 25.23 -13.85 16.66
CA GLN A 25 25.05 -14.12 15.23
C GLN A 25 24.10 -15.28 14.95
N ARG A 26 24.12 -16.35 15.76
CA ARG A 26 23.16 -17.47 15.63
C ARG A 26 21.74 -17.05 15.99
N ARG A 27 21.54 -16.22 17.02
CA ARG A 27 20.21 -15.67 17.37
C ARG A 27 19.65 -14.78 16.25
N ARG A 28 20.48 -13.93 15.62
CA ARG A 28 20.08 -13.13 14.46
C ARG A 28 19.67 -14.01 13.26
N LYS A 29 20.43 -15.07 12.98
CA LYS A 29 20.09 -16.02 11.89
C LYS A 29 18.81 -16.81 12.13
N LEU A 30 18.51 -17.20 13.38
CA LEU A 30 17.28 -17.93 13.70
C LEU A 30 16.03 -17.04 13.60
N ARG A 31 16.14 -15.76 14.00
CA ARG A 31 15.06 -14.77 13.87
C ARG A 31 14.72 -14.46 12.40
N ARG A 32 15.70 -14.56 11.50
CA ARG A 32 15.53 -14.34 10.05
C ARG A 32 14.82 -15.48 9.31
N ARG A 33 14.57 -16.63 9.95
CA ARG A 33 14.03 -17.84 9.31
C ARG A 33 12.54 -18.11 9.62
N THR A 34 11.86 -17.22 10.35
CA THR A 34 10.45 -17.40 10.75
C THR A 34 9.50 -16.37 10.15
N THR A 35 9.91 -15.63 9.12
CA THR A 35 8.99 -14.79 8.35
C THR A 35 8.19 -15.71 7.43
N THR A 36 6.95 -16.00 7.82
CA THR A 36 5.89 -16.33 6.87
C THR A 36 5.84 -15.18 5.87
N THR A 37 6.04 -15.49 4.59
CA THR A 37 5.82 -14.57 3.47
C THR A 37 4.30 -14.35 3.37
N GLU A 38 3.78 -13.47 4.21
CA GLU A 38 2.53 -12.75 3.94
C GLU A 38 2.95 -11.48 3.20
N VAL A 39 2.28 -11.19 2.09
CA VAL A 39 2.47 -9.94 1.34
C VAL A 39 2.14 -8.78 2.29
N PRO A 40 2.93 -7.69 2.32
CA PRO A 40 2.60 -6.52 3.11
C PRO A 40 1.17 -6.06 2.80
N MET A 41 0.36 -5.85 3.84
CA MET A 41 -1.04 -5.39 3.71
C MET A 41 -1.19 -4.13 2.84
N GLN A 42 -0.13 -3.31 2.73
CA GLN A 42 -0.11 -2.13 1.87
C GLN A 42 0.00 -2.48 0.39
N ASP A 43 0.77 -3.50 0.03
CA ASP A 43 0.89 -4.00 -1.35
C ASP A 43 -0.42 -4.67 -1.76
N GLU A 44 -1.10 -5.39 -0.84
CA GLU A 44 -2.44 -5.93 -1.11
C GLU A 44 -3.46 -4.82 -1.40
N ILE A 45 -3.41 -3.71 -0.66
CA ILE A 45 -4.31 -2.56 -0.87
C ILE A 45 -3.99 -1.85 -2.19
N MET A 46 -2.72 -1.58 -2.50
CA MET A 46 -2.33 -0.94 -3.75
C MET A 46 -2.69 -1.79 -4.97
N ASN A 47 -2.39 -3.09 -4.93
CA ASN A 47 -2.75 -4.01 -6.01
C ASN A 47 -4.28 -4.11 -6.19
N MET A 48 -5.06 -3.97 -5.11
CA MET A 48 -6.52 -3.94 -5.19
C MET A 48 -7.03 -2.64 -5.83
N LEU A 49 -6.46 -1.48 -5.46
CA LEU A 49 -6.82 -0.20 -6.07
C LEU A 49 -6.46 -0.14 -7.55
N GLU A 50 -5.27 -0.62 -7.91
CA GLU A 50 -4.85 -0.74 -9.32
C GLU A 50 -5.76 -1.70 -10.11
N ALA A 51 -6.17 -2.81 -9.50
CA ALA A 51 -7.13 -3.72 -10.12
C ALA A 51 -8.52 -3.10 -10.30
N ASP A 52 -8.95 -2.21 -9.40
CA ASP A 52 -10.21 -1.46 -9.52
C ASP A 52 -10.17 -0.54 -10.74
N GLU A 53 -9.11 0.24 -10.89
CA GLU A 53 -8.99 1.20 -12.00
C GLU A 53 -8.87 0.47 -13.35
N ILE A 54 -8.06 -0.59 -13.44
CA ILE A 54 -7.96 -1.43 -14.65
C ILE A 54 -9.32 -2.05 -15.00
N ALA A 55 -10.10 -2.48 -14.00
CA ALA A 55 -11.43 -3.04 -14.23
C ALA A 55 -12.42 -1.98 -14.71
N GLU A 56 -12.40 -0.76 -14.15
CA GLU A 56 -13.23 0.36 -14.60
C GLU A 56 -12.89 0.76 -16.06
N GLU A 57 -11.61 0.84 -16.42
CA GLU A 57 -11.18 1.11 -17.81
C GLU A 57 -11.60 0.01 -18.79
N ALA A 58 -11.52 -1.26 -18.38
CA ALA A 58 -11.92 -2.39 -19.22
C ALA A 58 -13.44 -2.42 -19.46
N GLU A 59 -14.25 -2.09 -18.46
CA GLU A 59 -15.71 -1.97 -18.61
C GLU A 59 -16.08 -0.84 -19.58
N ASP A 60 -15.41 0.31 -19.50
CA ASP A 60 -15.63 1.43 -20.44
C ASP A 60 -15.20 1.09 -21.88
N ALA A 61 -14.14 0.28 -22.04
CA ALA A 61 -13.66 -0.15 -23.34
C ALA A 61 -14.56 -1.21 -24.02
N GLU A 62 -15.19 -2.11 -23.24
CA GLU A 62 -16.10 -3.15 -23.76
C GLU A 62 -17.37 -2.56 -24.39
N VAL A 63 -17.78 -1.34 -24.02
CA VAL A 63 -18.95 -0.66 -24.60
C VAL A 63 -18.74 -0.24 -26.08
N THR A 64 -17.52 -0.33 -26.63
CA THR A 64 -17.19 0.25 -27.95
C THR A 64 -16.98 -0.76 -29.09
N LEU A 65 -17.03 -2.08 -28.86
CA LEU A 65 -16.68 -3.08 -29.90
C LEU A 65 -17.69 -4.23 -30.04
N GLU A 66 -18.88 -3.95 -30.59
CA GLU A 66 -19.67 -4.97 -31.28
C GLU A 66 -19.64 -4.75 -32.81
N ASN A 67 -18.72 -5.44 -33.50
CA ASN A 67 -18.99 -6.05 -34.82
C ASN A 67 -17.77 -6.80 -35.38
N GLY A 68 -17.90 -8.12 -35.61
CA GLY A 68 -16.98 -8.85 -36.49
C GLY A 68 -16.96 -10.36 -36.32
N ARG A 69 -17.55 -11.07 -37.28
CA ARG A 69 -17.72 -12.54 -37.37
C ARG A 69 -16.44 -13.35 -37.64
N ASN A 70 -16.44 -14.57 -37.05
CA ASN A 70 -16.04 -15.91 -37.52
C ASN A 70 -14.65 -16.16 -38.16
N GLU A 71 -13.89 -17.14 -37.66
CA GLU A 71 -13.88 -18.54 -38.16
C GLU A 71 -12.98 -19.49 -37.34
N ALA A 72 -13.32 -20.77 -37.43
CA ALA A 72 -12.89 -21.86 -36.57
C ALA A 72 -11.47 -22.40 -36.84
N GLY A 73 -10.77 -22.79 -35.77
CA GLY A 73 -9.55 -23.58 -35.80
C GLY A 73 -9.44 -24.50 -34.59
N SER A 74 -9.72 -25.79 -34.80
CA SER A 74 -9.63 -26.84 -33.79
C SER A 74 -8.18 -27.05 -33.33
N LYS A 75 -7.88 -26.63 -32.10
CA LYS A 75 -6.87 -27.24 -31.24
C LYS A 75 -7.53 -27.49 -29.90
N GLN A 76 -7.47 -28.73 -29.41
CA GLN A 76 -7.71 -29.05 -28.01
C GLN A 76 -6.60 -28.38 -27.17
N GLN A 77 -6.72 -27.07 -26.97
CA GLN A 77 -6.09 -26.39 -25.87
C GLN A 77 -6.80 -26.91 -24.62
N LEU A 78 -6.02 -27.37 -23.64
CA LEU A 78 -6.48 -27.37 -22.26
C LEU A 78 -7.08 -25.98 -22.05
N GLN A 79 -8.40 -25.89 -21.93
CA GLN A 79 -9.08 -24.62 -21.67
C GLN A 79 -8.53 -24.14 -20.34
N ALA A 80 -7.57 -23.23 -20.40
CA ALA A 80 -7.13 -22.50 -19.24
C ALA A 80 -8.38 -21.84 -18.65
N ASP A 81 -8.53 -21.93 -17.34
CA ASP A 81 -9.64 -21.30 -16.65
C ASP A 81 -9.59 -19.79 -16.98
N PRO A 82 -10.60 -19.22 -17.66
CA PRO A 82 -10.62 -17.82 -18.07
C PRO A 82 -10.51 -16.84 -16.90
N CYS A 83 -10.77 -17.29 -15.67
CA CYS A 83 -10.63 -16.50 -14.45
C CYS A 83 -9.21 -16.45 -13.87
N LEU A 84 -8.26 -17.23 -14.38
CA LEU A 84 -6.89 -17.23 -13.82
C LEU A 84 -6.16 -15.90 -14.00
N ASP A 85 -6.37 -15.25 -15.15
CA ASP A 85 -5.69 -14.00 -15.51
C ASP A 85 -6.67 -12.80 -15.52
N LYS A 86 -7.94 -13.00 -15.17
CA LYS A 86 -8.94 -11.93 -15.11
C LYS A 86 -8.95 -11.29 -13.73
N HIS A 87 -8.52 -10.03 -13.68
CA HIS A 87 -8.68 -9.18 -12.50
C HIS A 87 -10.09 -8.57 -12.48
N CYS A 88 -10.72 -8.62 -11.32
CA CYS A 88 -12.02 -8.00 -11.07
C CYS A 88 -11.81 -6.90 -10.02
N GLY A 89 -12.52 -5.79 -10.16
CA GLY A 89 -12.51 -4.73 -9.16
C GLY A 89 -13.07 -5.16 -7.80
N ALA A 90 -12.97 -4.28 -6.81
CA ALA A 90 -13.16 -4.58 -5.41
C ALA A 90 -14.60 -5.00 -5.14
N GLY A 91 -14.74 -6.02 -4.29
CA GLY A 91 -16.04 -6.60 -3.99
C GLY A 91 -16.61 -7.44 -5.12
N ARG A 92 -15.84 -7.71 -6.19
CA ARG A 92 -16.19 -8.64 -7.26
C ARG A 92 -15.23 -9.84 -7.30
N ILE A 93 -15.73 -10.97 -7.79
CA ILE A 93 -14.97 -12.21 -8.00
C ILE A 93 -15.24 -12.72 -9.40
N CYS A 94 -14.22 -13.29 -10.03
CA CYS A 94 -14.37 -13.90 -11.33
C CYS A 94 -15.08 -15.25 -11.21
N LYS A 95 -16.11 -15.46 -12.04
CA LYS A 95 -16.83 -16.72 -12.18
C LYS A 95 -16.99 -17.09 -13.65
N ASN A 96 -16.77 -18.36 -13.96
CA ASN A 96 -16.99 -18.88 -15.30
C ASN A 96 -18.49 -19.06 -15.58
N THR A 97 -18.95 -18.51 -16.69
CA THR A 97 -20.31 -18.70 -17.22
C THR A 97 -20.43 -20.06 -17.90
N GLU A 98 -21.67 -20.53 -18.12
CA GLU A 98 -21.95 -21.79 -18.81
C GLU A 98 -21.44 -21.81 -20.26
N GLU A 99 -21.22 -20.63 -20.84
CA GLU A 99 -20.71 -20.42 -22.20
C GLU A 99 -19.16 -20.44 -22.26
N GLY A 100 -18.49 -20.59 -21.11
CA GLY A 100 -17.04 -20.62 -21.00
C GLY A 100 -16.38 -19.24 -21.00
N ALA A 101 -17.13 -18.17 -20.71
CA ALA A 101 -16.60 -16.82 -20.52
C ALA A 101 -16.35 -16.51 -19.03
N ALA A 102 -15.40 -15.63 -18.73
CA ALA A 102 -15.14 -15.15 -17.38
C ALA A 102 -15.93 -13.86 -17.11
N GLU A 103 -16.75 -13.85 -16.07
CA GLU A 103 -17.55 -12.68 -15.66
C GLU A 103 -17.23 -12.29 -14.21
N CYS A 104 -17.12 -10.98 -13.95
CA CYS A 104 -16.90 -10.46 -12.60
C CYS A 104 -18.24 -10.21 -11.91
N ILE A 105 -18.59 -11.06 -10.94
CA ILE A 105 -19.83 -10.94 -10.17
C ILE A 105 -19.53 -10.43 -8.76
N CYS A 106 -20.52 -9.82 -8.09
CA CYS A 106 -20.33 -9.40 -6.69
C CYS A 106 -20.01 -10.60 -5.77
N VAL A 107 -19.10 -10.38 -4.82
CA VAL A 107 -18.78 -11.35 -3.76
C VAL A 107 -20.05 -11.78 -3.05
N GLU A 108 -20.28 -13.09 -2.93
CA GLU A 108 -21.50 -13.61 -2.29
C GLU A 108 -21.38 -13.63 -0.76
N LEU A 109 -20.20 -13.97 -0.23
CA LEU A 109 -19.94 -14.14 1.20
C LEU A 109 -18.58 -13.54 1.57
N CYS A 110 -18.58 -12.63 2.54
CA CYS A 110 -17.37 -12.14 3.18
C CYS A 110 -17.05 -12.97 4.43
N ASN A 111 -15.76 -13.15 4.72
CA ASN A 111 -15.32 -13.80 5.96
C ASN A 111 -15.68 -12.92 7.17
N GLN A 112 -16.02 -13.57 8.28
CA GLN A 112 -16.33 -12.87 9.52
C GLN A 112 -15.04 -12.46 10.23
N GLU A 113 -14.82 -11.16 10.35
CA GLU A 113 -13.70 -10.61 11.09
C GLU A 113 -14.02 -10.48 12.58
N VAL A 114 -13.19 -11.11 13.41
CA VAL A 114 -13.34 -11.10 14.87
C VAL A 114 -12.50 -9.98 15.50
N ASP A 115 -11.43 -9.56 14.84
CA ASP A 115 -10.54 -8.50 15.32
C ASP A 115 -11.18 -7.12 15.06
N PRO A 116 -11.45 -6.31 16.11
CA PRO A 116 -11.97 -4.96 15.95
C PRO A 116 -11.09 -4.04 15.08
N ARG A 117 -9.79 -4.35 14.93
CA ARG A 117 -8.86 -3.60 14.08
C ARG A 117 -9.06 -3.85 12.58
N ARG A 118 -9.68 -4.97 12.21
CA ARG A 118 -9.97 -5.37 10.82
C ARG A 118 -11.37 -4.95 10.34
N LYS A 119 -12.20 -4.46 11.27
CA LYS A 119 -13.42 -3.72 10.94
C LYS A 119 -13.08 -2.42 10.23
N VAL A 120 -14.08 -1.77 9.65
CA VAL A 120 -13.87 -0.51 8.94
C VAL A 120 -14.98 0.49 9.27
N CYS A 121 -14.61 1.77 9.30
CA CYS A 121 -15.55 2.87 9.39
C CYS A 121 -15.71 3.51 8.01
N THR A 122 -16.94 3.75 7.59
CA THR A 122 -17.25 4.34 6.28
C THR A 122 -17.45 5.85 6.36
N ASN A 123 -17.52 6.50 5.20
CA ASN A 123 -17.90 7.91 5.04
C ASN A 123 -19.29 8.27 5.61
N TYR A 124 -20.15 7.27 5.84
CA TYR A 124 -21.45 7.43 6.52
C TYR A 124 -21.38 7.28 8.04
N ASN A 125 -20.17 7.15 8.60
CA ASN A 125 -19.93 6.89 10.02
C ASN A 125 -20.63 5.60 10.50
N GLU A 126 -20.69 4.60 9.62
CA GLU A 126 -21.20 3.26 9.89
C GLU A 126 -20.03 2.27 9.98
N THR A 127 -20.03 1.43 11.02
CA THR A 127 -19.03 0.38 11.18
C THR A 127 -19.45 -0.87 10.41
N PHE A 128 -18.62 -1.31 9.48
CA PHE A 128 -18.75 -2.58 8.76
C PHE A 128 -17.86 -3.65 9.37
N GLY A 129 -18.20 -4.93 9.14
CA GLY A 129 -17.46 -6.07 9.67
C GLY A 129 -16.06 -6.19 9.07
N SER A 130 -15.90 -5.83 7.79
CA SER A 130 -14.64 -5.84 7.06
C SER A 130 -14.69 -4.91 5.86
N ASP A 131 -13.55 -4.66 5.25
CA ASP A 131 -13.42 -4.02 3.95
C ASP A 131 -14.20 -4.75 2.85
N CYS A 132 -14.16 -6.09 2.83
CA CYS A 132 -14.94 -6.92 1.91
C CYS A 132 -16.43 -6.57 1.94
N GLU A 133 -17.02 -6.38 3.14
CA GLU A 133 -18.45 -6.06 3.27
C GLU A 133 -18.80 -4.67 2.68
N VAL A 134 -17.86 -3.71 2.73
CA VAL A 134 -18.04 -2.37 2.14
C VAL A 134 -18.06 -2.48 0.61
N TYR A 135 -17.06 -3.13 0.03
CA TYR A 135 -16.99 -3.30 -1.42
C TYR A 135 -18.12 -4.17 -1.97
N GLN A 136 -18.52 -5.20 -1.22
CA GLN A 136 -19.69 -6.01 -1.53
C GLN A 136 -20.96 -5.15 -1.58
N ALA A 137 -21.17 -4.30 -0.57
CA ALA A 137 -22.33 -3.42 -0.52
C ALA A 137 -22.35 -2.42 -1.69
N ARG A 138 -21.20 -1.84 -2.03
CA ARG A 138 -21.02 -0.99 -3.23
C ARG A 138 -21.40 -1.75 -4.50
N CYS A 139 -20.81 -2.94 -4.71
CA CYS A 139 -21.09 -3.78 -5.88
C CYS A 139 -22.57 -4.13 -6.04
N PHE A 140 -23.26 -4.48 -4.94
CA PHE A 140 -24.70 -4.76 -5.00
C PHE A 140 -25.51 -3.54 -5.46
N CYS A 141 -25.09 -2.32 -5.08
CA CYS A 141 -25.76 -1.11 -5.51
C CYS A 141 -25.42 -0.72 -6.94
N ASP A 142 -24.17 -0.90 -7.37
CA ASP A 142 -23.74 -0.66 -8.75
C ASP A 142 -24.47 -1.58 -9.74
N THR A 143 -24.68 -2.84 -9.36
CA THR A 143 -25.36 -3.85 -10.20
C THR A 143 -26.89 -3.83 -10.08
N GLY A 144 -27.45 -3.01 -9.18
CA GLY A 144 -28.90 -2.95 -8.93
C GLY A 144 -29.48 -4.22 -8.27
N ASP A 145 -28.66 -4.96 -7.53
CA ASP A 145 -29.08 -6.16 -6.80
C ASP A 145 -30.08 -5.79 -5.69
N ALA A 146 -31.06 -6.67 -5.43
CA ALA A 146 -32.05 -6.49 -4.38
C ALA A 146 -31.43 -6.39 -2.96
N ARG A 147 -30.20 -6.87 -2.78
CA ARG A 147 -29.42 -6.79 -1.53
C ARG A 147 -28.78 -5.41 -1.29
N CYS A 148 -28.86 -4.50 -2.25
CA CYS A 148 -28.37 -3.13 -2.06
C CYS A 148 -29.08 -2.47 -0.86
N ARG A 149 -28.30 -1.83 0.02
CA ARG A 149 -28.81 -1.15 1.24
C ARG A 149 -29.43 0.23 0.96
N GLY A 150 -29.31 0.73 -0.27
CA GLY A 150 -29.88 1.99 -0.73
C GLY A 150 -28.99 2.66 -1.78
N PRO A 151 -29.52 3.62 -2.56
CA PRO A 151 -28.76 4.29 -3.61
C PRO A 151 -27.52 5.02 -3.08
N ASP A 152 -27.57 5.53 -1.84
CA ASP A 152 -26.43 6.23 -1.22
C ASP A 152 -25.22 5.30 -1.03
N TYR A 153 -25.44 3.98 -0.91
CA TYR A 153 -24.36 3.00 -0.75
C TYR A 153 -23.60 2.73 -2.06
N GLN A 154 -23.99 3.33 -3.18
CA GLN A 154 -23.21 3.30 -4.42
C GLN A 154 -21.85 3.99 -4.27
N HIS A 155 -21.77 5.02 -3.44
CA HIS A 155 -20.53 5.79 -3.20
C HIS A 155 -19.97 5.55 -1.79
N VAL A 156 -20.35 4.44 -1.16
CA VAL A 156 -19.77 4.05 0.13
C VAL A 156 -18.30 3.72 -0.06
N HIS A 157 -17.47 4.28 0.81
CA HIS A 157 -16.04 3.99 0.84
C HIS A 157 -15.55 3.97 2.28
N ILE A 158 -14.40 3.33 2.47
CA ILE A 158 -13.74 3.21 3.76
C ILE A 158 -13.08 4.56 4.08
N GLU A 159 -13.39 5.13 5.24
CA GLU A 159 -12.71 6.32 5.77
C GLU A 159 -11.45 5.90 6.54
N TYR A 160 -11.55 4.85 7.38
CA TYR A 160 -10.43 4.28 8.12
C TYR A 160 -10.69 2.86 8.61
N TYR A 161 -9.60 2.15 8.91
CA TYR A 161 -9.66 0.82 9.54
C TYR A 161 -9.87 0.92 11.06
N GLY A 162 -10.75 0.07 11.57
CA GLY A 162 -11.26 0.04 12.94
C GLY A 162 -12.75 0.37 13.03
N GLU A 163 -13.30 0.26 14.24
CA GLU A 163 -14.69 0.67 14.51
C GLU A 163 -14.84 2.19 14.46
N CYS A 164 -16.00 2.67 14.00
CA CYS A 164 -16.31 4.08 14.01
C CYS A 164 -16.24 4.67 15.42
N ARG A 165 -15.49 5.76 15.53
CA ARG A 165 -15.25 6.50 16.78
C ARG A 165 -15.27 7.99 16.53
N GLN A 166 -15.60 8.74 17.58
CA GLN A 166 -15.50 10.19 17.54
C GLN A 166 -14.03 10.59 17.49
N MET A 167 -13.59 11.11 16.34
CA MET A 167 -12.25 11.67 16.19
C MET A 167 -12.19 13.08 16.80
N PRO A 168 -11.11 13.43 17.52
CA PRO A 168 -10.89 14.80 17.94
C PRO A 168 -10.64 15.70 16.72
N MET A 169 -10.94 16.98 16.86
CA MET A 169 -10.57 17.96 15.84
C MET A 169 -9.07 18.18 15.84
N CYS A 170 -8.47 18.30 14.65
CA CYS A 170 -7.07 18.66 14.51
C CYS A 170 -6.85 20.10 14.97
N LYS A 171 -6.06 20.29 16.02
CA LYS A 171 -5.73 21.63 16.51
C LYS A 171 -4.63 22.25 15.67
N GLU A 172 -4.54 23.58 15.69
CA GLU A 172 -3.47 24.32 15.01
C GLU A 172 -2.07 23.90 15.48
N GLU A 173 -1.90 23.63 16.78
CA GLU A 173 -0.64 23.16 17.37
C GLU A 173 -0.22 21.77 16.84
N ASP A 174 -1.20 20.87 16.71
CA ASP A 174 -0.97 19.51 16.21
C ASP A 174 -0.69 19.52 14.70
N MET A 175 -1.42 20.38 13.96
CA MET A 175 -1.23 20.57 12.52
C MET A 175 0.15 21.17 12.20
N ALA A 176 0.61 22.16 12.97
CA ALA A 176 1.92 22.78 12.76
C ALA A 176 3.09 21.79 12.97
N ASP A 177 2.90 20.76 13.79
CA ASP A 177 3.89 19.68 13.97
C ASP A 177 3.72 18.53 12.96
N PHE A 178 2.54 18.42 12.34
CA PHE A 178 2.18 17.27 11.53
C PHE A 178 3.13 17.00 10.35
N PRO A 179 3.51 18.00 9.52
CA PRO A 179 4.45 17.80 8.42
C PRO A 179 5.76 17.13 8.86
N ARG A 180 6.28 17.55 10.02
CA ARG A 180 7.51 17.02 10.62
C ARG A 180 7.38 15.57 11.02
N ARG A 181 6.31 15.24 11.73
CA ARG A 181 6.05 13.85 12.14
C ARG A 181 5.83 12.95 10.93
N MET A 182 5.16 13.46 9.90
CA MET A 182 4.91 12.72 8.66
C MET A 182 6.22 12.40 7.92
N ARG A 183 7.11 13.38 7.68
CA ARG A 183 8.40 13.09 7.01
C ARG A 183 9.30 12.16 7.83
N ASP A 184 9.31 12.28 9.15
CA ASP A 184 10.04 11.35 10.02
C ASP A 184 9.43 9.94 9.99
N TRP A 185 8.10 9.84 9.96
CA TRP A 185 7.40 8.57 9.83
C TRP A 185 7.73 7.89 8.49
N LEU A 186 7.63 8.61 7.37
CA LEU A 186 7.97 8.11 6.04
C LEU A 186 9.39 7.54 5.98
N PHE A 187 10.38 8.27 6.51
CA PHE A 187 11.75 7.80 6.58
C PHE A 187 11.89 6.50 7.40
N ASN A 188 11.19 6.41 8.53
CA ASN A 188 11.24 5.19 9.36
C ASN A 188 10.57 4.00 8.66
N ILE A 189 9.45 4.21 7.94
CA ILE A 189 8.83 3.14 7.14
C ILE A 189 9.79 2.68 6.04
N MET A 190 10.40 3.61 5.30
CA MET A 190 11.37 3.27 4.25
C MET A 190 12.54 2.44 4.81
N ARG A 191 13.07 2.83 5.97
CA ARG A 191 14.13 2.06 6.66
C ARG A 191 13.65 0.68 7.08
N ASP A 192 12.46 0.58 7.67
CA ASP A 192 11.92 -0.69 8.15
C ASP A 192 11.66 -1.67 6.98
N LEU A 193 11.19 -1.18 5.83
CA LEU A 193 11.05 -1.97 4.59
C LEU A 193 12.41 -2.43 4.04
N ALA A 194 13.41 -1.55 4.06
CA ALA A 194 14.78 -1.90 3.67
C ALA A 194 15.38 -3.00 4.57
N ASP A 195 15.16 -2.91 5.90
CA ASP A 195 15.61 -3.90 6.88
C ASP A 195 14.95 -5.28 6.66
N ARG A 196 13.68 -5.28 6.24
CA ARG A 196 12.93 -6.50 5.90
C ARG A 196 13.27 -7.08 4.52
N GLN A 197 13.97 -6.31 3.67
CA GLN A 197 14.23 -6.62 2.26
C GLN A 197 12.93 -6.66 1.42
N GLU A 198 11.96 -5.84 1.81
CA GLU A 198 10.70 -5.64 1.08
C GLU A 198 10.80 -4.42 0.14
N LEU A 199 11.82 -3.58 0.34
CA LEU A 199 12.06 -2.41 -0.50
C LEU A 199 12.78 -2.81 -1.81
N PRO A 200 12.25 -2.43 -2.99
CA PRO A 200 12.91 -2.63 -4.28
C PRO A 200 14.36 -2.12 -4.31
N SER A 201 15.20 -2.76 -5.14
CA SER A 201 16.65 -2.50 -5.20
C SER A 201 16.99 -1.02 -5.44
N HIS A 202 16.20 -0.32 -6.28
CA HIS A 202 16.40 1.10 -6.57
C HIS A 202 16.11 1.99 -5.35
N TYR A 203 15.01 1.74 -4.64
CA TYR A 203 14.65 2.47 -3.41
C TYR A 203 15.62 2.16 -2.27
N LEU A 204 16.20 0.96 -2.22
CA LEU A 204 17.24 0.61 -1.25
C LEU A 204 18.48 1.49 -1.38
N LYS A 205 18.85 1.91 -2.60
CA LYS A 205 19.96 2.86 -2.81
C LYS A 205 19.60 4.23 -2.22
N MET A 206 18.41 4.74 -2.52
CA MET A 206 17.92 6.02 -1.98
C MET A 206 17.87 6.00 -0.45
N GLN A 207 17.43 4.89 0.15
CA GLN A 207 17.38 4.71 1.60
C GLN A 207 18.77 4.79 2.23
N ARG A 208 19.78 4.16 1.64
CA ARG A 208 21.17 4.20 2.13
C ARG A 208 21.78 5.60 2.02
N GLU A 209 21.48 6.33 0.95
CA GLU A 209 21.89 7.72 0.80
C GLU A 209 21.25 8.60 1.88
N ALA A 210 19.97 8.40 2.17
CA ALA A 210 19.21 9.09 3.21
C ALA A 210 19.74 8.87 4.63
N GLU A 211 20.35 7.72 4.93
CA GLU A 211 21.00 7.48 6.23
C GLU A 211 22.29 8.27 6.42
N THR A 212 22.99 8.57 5.32
CA THR A 212 24.31 9.20 5.36
C THR A 212 24.26 10.70 5.12
N ASN A 213 23.25 11.19 4.39
CA ASN A 213 23.05 12.60 4.10
C ASN A 213 21.75 13.13 4.73
N HIS A 214 21.89 14.05 5.69
CA HIS A 214 20.76 14.65 6.39
C HIS A 214 19.85 15.51 5.49
N THR A 215 20.36 16.10 4.40
CA THR A 215 19.52 16.92 3.49
C THR A 215 18.59 16.02 2.68
N LEU A 216 19.11 14.91 2.16
CA LEU A 216 18.34 13.94 1.38
C LEU A 216 17.49 13.00 2.23
N ARG A 217 17.66 13.03 3.56
CA ARG A 217 17.04 12.06 4.47
C ARG A 217 15.53 12.00 4.31
N TRP A 218 14.89 13.16 4.37
CA TRP A 218 13.43 13.26 4.26
C TRP A 218 12.99 13.33 2.81
N THR A 219 13.79 13.98 1.95
CA THR A 219 13.47 14.13 0.52
C THR A 219 13.40 12.79 -0.20
N ASN A 220 14.37 11.90 -0.01
CA ASN A 220 14.35 10.57 -0.62
C ASN A 220 13.16 9.74 -0.15
N ALA A 221 12.81 9.83 1.15
CA ALA A 221 11.66 9.10 1.69
C ALA A 221 10.33 9.67 1.18
N ALA A 222 10.24 10.99 1.03
CA ALA A 222 9.07 11.67 0.47
C ALA A 222 8.88 11.33 -1.01
N ILE A 223 9.95 11.37 -1.82
CA ILE A 223 9.93 10.99 -3.25
C ILE A 223 9.56 9.52 -3.38
N TRP A 224 10.23 8.62 -2.64
CA TRP A 224 9.89 7.19 -2.66
C TRP A 224 8.41 6.97 -2.39
N LYS A 225 7.89 7.56 -1.29
CA LYS A 225 6.50 7.30 -0.95
C LYS A 225 5.53 7.87 -1.97
N TRP A 226 5.85 9.02 -2.56
CA TRP A 226 5.02 9.62 -3.61
C TRP A 226 5.02 8.75 -4.88
N CYS A 227 6.19 8.30 -5.35
CA CYS A 227 6.28 7.37 -6.50
C CYS A 227 5.61 6.02 -6.21
N ASP A 228 5.61 5.57 -4.95
CA ASP A 228 4.94 4.35 -4.50
C ASP A 228 3.42 4.50 -4.41
N LEU A 229 2.92 5.74 -4.34
CA LEU A 229 1.48 6.04 -4.33
C LEU A 229 0.95 6.38 -5.74
N ASP A 230 1.77 7.04 -6.58
CA ASP A 230 1.49 7.31 -8.01
C ASP A 230 1.50 5.98 -8.77
N GLY A 231 0.38 5.28 -8.70
CA GLY A 231 0.16 3.93 -9.18
C GLY A 231 -0.24 3.93 -10.65
N HIS A 232 -1.18 3.06 -11.03
CA HIS A 232 -1.75 3.09 -12.36
C HIS A 232 -3.01 3.97 -12.37
N PRO A 233 -3.16 4.90 -13.33
CA PRO A 233 -2.17 5.28 -14.33
C PRO A 233 -1.06 6.16 -13.71
N HIS A 234 0.20 5.94 -14.11
CA HIS A 234 1.33 6.80 -13.71
C HIS A 234 1.19 8.17 -14.40
N ASP A 235 0.41 9.06 -13.80
CA ASP A 235 0.06 10.37 -14.34
C ASP A 235 0.82 11.52 -13.66
N ARG A 236 1.77 11.16 -12.79
CA ARG A 236 2.59 12.08 -11.99
C ARG A 236 1.77 12.94 -11.05
N ALA A 237 0.65 12.41 -10.54
CA ALA A 237 -0.19 13.10 -9.59
C ALA A 237 -0.97 12.09 -8.72
N VAL A 238 -0.80 12.18 -7.40
CA VAL A 238 -1.45 11.21 -6.49
C VAL A 238 -2.87 11.66 -6.20
N SER A 239 -3.85 10.86 -6.61
CA SER A 239 -5.28 11.05 -6.37
C SER A 239 -5.70 10.72 -4.93
N ARG A 240 -6.93 11.08 -4.57
CA ARG A 240 -7.52 10.71 -3.27
C ARG A 240 -7.61 9.20 -3.03
N HIS A 241 -7.82 8.41 -4.08
CA HIS A 241 -7.89 6.96 -3.99
C HIS A 241 -6.50 6.37 -3.73
N GLU A 242 -5.48 6.88 -4.42
CA GLU A 242 -4.09 6.46 -4.22
C GLU A 242 -3.54 6.84 -2.84
N LEU A 243 -4.07 7.89 -2.18
CA LEU A 243 -3.73 8.22 -0.79
C LEU A 243 -4.30 7.22 0.23
N PHE A 244 -5.21 6.34 -0.16
CA PHE A 244 -5.89 5.42 0.75
C PHE A 244 -4.96 4.56 1.62
N PRO A 245 -3.87 3.95 1.10
CA PRO A 245 -2.95 3.12 1.89
C PRO A 245 -2.21 3.87 3.00
N ILE A 246 -2.10 5.20 2.92
CA ILE A 246 -1.55 6.02 4.01
C ILE A 246 -2.65 6.63 4.88
N ARG A 247 -3.76 7.06 4.29
CA ARG A 247 -4.86 7.72 5.00
C ARG A 247 -5.57 6.73 5.91
N ALA A 248 -6.19 5.69 5.35
CA ALA A 248 -7.11 4.84 6.09
C ALA A 248 -6.47 4.07 7.27
N PRO A 249 -5.24 3.53 7.16
CA PRO A 249 -4.59 2.85 8.29
C PRO A 249 -4.13 3.79 9.41
N LEU A 250 -3.80 5.05 9.09
CA LEU A 250 -3.26 6.02 10.06
C LEU A 250 -4.32 6.95 10.63
N MET A 251 -5.42 7.20 9.94
CA MET A 251 -6.45 8.18 10.32
C MET A 251 -7.00 7.95 11.73
N ALA A 252 -7.15 6.68 12.13
CA ALA A 252 -7.49 6.37 13.51
C ALA A 252 -6.40 6.91 14.47
N LEU A 253 -5.13 6.63 14.23
CA LEU A 253 -4.03 7.02 15.13
C LEU A 253 -3.70 8.52 15.07
N GLU A 254 -3.91 9.14 13.92
CA GLU A 254 -3.45 10.48 13.57
C GLU A 254 -4.57 11.27 12.89
N HIS A 255 -5.48 11.81 13.71
CA HIS A 255 -6.66 12.58 13.27
C HIS A 255 -6.37 13.82 12.40
N CYS A 256 -5.12 14.27 12.32
CA CYS A 256 -4.70 15.38 11.47
C CYS A 256 -4.34 14.96 10.04
N ILE A 257 -4.25 13.66 9.73
CA ILE A 257 -3.80 13.20 8.41
C ILE A 257 -4.72 13.65 7.28
N ALA A 258 -6.04 13.52 7.45
CA ALA A 258 -7.00 13.98 6.44
C ALA A 258 -6.91 15.48 6.16
N PRO A 259 -7.05 16.38 7.17
CA PRO A 259 -6.95 17.82 6.90
C PRO A 259 -5.55 18.24 6.43
N PHE A 260 -4.50 17.50 6.79
CA PHE A 260 -3.15 17.73 6.26
C PHE A 260 -3.09 17.42 4.77
N LEU A 261 -3.52 16.22 4.35
CA LEU A 261 -3.52 15.82 2.94
C LEU A 261 -4.42 16.73 2.10
N ASP A 262 -5.59 17.10 2.63
CA ASP A 262 -6.49 18.06 1.98
C ASP A 262 -5.85 19.46 1.82
N SER A 263 -4.92 19.83 2.71
CA SER A 263 -4.19 21.11 2.61
C SER A 263 -3.01 21.10 1.64
N CYS A 264 -2.57 19.91 1.20
CA CYS A 264 -1.50 19.77 0.24
C CYS A 264 -1.96 20.08 -1.19
N ASP A 265 -3.21 19.77 -1.50
CA ASP A 265 -3.89 20.12 -2.75
C ASP A 265 -4.15 21.64 -2.80
N THR A 266 -3.19 22.39 -3.35
CA THR A 266 -3.16 23.85 -3.24
C THR A 266 -4.06 24.52 -4.28
N ASP A 267 -4.22 23.89 -5.43
CA ASP A 267 -5.10 24.35 -6.51
C ASP A 267 -6.49 23.68 -6.50
N ASN A 268 -6.72 22.75 -5.57
CA ASN A 268 -7.99 22.08 -5.30
C ASN A 268 -8.49 21.29 -6.53
N ASP A 269 -7.55 20.61 -7.20
CA ASP A 269 -7.83 19.72 -8.33
C ASP A 269 -8.07 18.25 -7.91
N HIS A 270 -8.01 17.97 -6.61
CA HIS A 270 -8.14 16.65 -5.98
C HIS A 270 -7.01 15.67 -6.27
N LYS A 271 -5.87 16.18 -6.72
CA LYS A 271 -4.62 15.45 -6.90
C LYS A 271 -3.51 16.17 -6.13
N ILE A 272 -2.42 15.46 -5.90
CA ILE A 272 -1.23 16.00 -5.22
C ILE A 272 -0.01 15.72 -6.10
N THR A 273 0.53 16.77 -6.68
CA THR A 273 1.79 16.70 -7.44
C THR A 273 2.99 16.51 -6.50
N LEU A 274 4.12 16.04 -7.03
CA LEU A 274 5.35 15.87 -6.24
C LEU A 274 5.82 17.18 -5.57
N ILE A 275 5.64 18.31 -6.27
CA ILE A 275 6.01 19.63 -5.76
C ILE A 275 5.09 20.06 -4.61
N GLU A 276 3.78 19.84 -4.73
CA GLU A 276 2.84 20.10 -3.64
C GLU A 276 3.12 19.22 -2.44
N TRP A 277 3.32 17.92 -2.66
CA TRP A 277 3.70 16.96 -1.62
C TRP A 277 4.95 17.40 -0.86
N GLY A 278 6.00 17.78 -1.60
CA GLY A 278 7.25 18.26 -1.02
C GLY A 278 7.10 19.55 -0.22
N LYS A 279 6.37 20.54 -0.76
CA LYS A 279 6.03 21.79 -0.05
C LYS A 279 5.26 21.51 1.23
N CYS A 280 4.29 20.60 1.16
CA CYS A 280 3.45 20.21 2.28
C CYS A 280 4.27 19.55 3.41
N LEU A 281 5.33 18.82 3.06
CA LEU A 281 6.27 18.23 3.99
C LEU A 281 7.39 19.17 4.48
N GLU A 282 7.35 20.45 4.08
CA GLU A 282 8.35 21.48 4.40
C GLU A 282 9.76 21.13 3.89
N LEU A 283 9.85 20.60 2.68
CA LEU A 283 11.11 20.24 2.03
C LEU A 283 11.56 21.33 1.06
N ASP A 284 12.88 21.43 0.85
CA ASP A 284 13.47 22.37 -0.09
C ASP A 284 13.19 21.93 -1.54
N GLU A 285 12.58 22.80 -2.35
CA GLU A 285 12.22 22.53 -3.75
C GLU A 285 13.41 22.12 -4.61
N ASP A 286 14.61 22.66 -4.33
CA ASP A 286 15.83 22.35 -5.07
C ASP A 286 16.33 20.91 -4.87
N ASP A 287 15.91 20.26 -3.79
CA ASP A 287 16.26 18.87 -3.47
C ASP A 287 15.22 17.86 -4.00
N ILE A 288 14.05 18.34 -4.43
CA ILE A 288 12.94 17.52 -4.92
C ILE A 288 13.10 17.33 -6.44
N ASP A 289 13.57 16.14 -6.81
CA ASP A 289 13.76 15.74 -8.19
C ASP A 289 12.89 14.52 -8.49
N ASP A 290 12.12 14.59 -9.58
CA ASP A 290 11.24 13.50 -10.02
C ASP A 290 12.12 12.38 -10.57
N LYS A 291 12.33 11.37 -9.73
CA LYS A 291 13.11 10.18 -10.05
C LYS A 291 12.23 8.97 -10.28
N CYS A 292 10.91 9.11 -10.43
CA CYS A 292 10.00 7.96 -10.47
C CYS A 292 10.19 7.10 -11.73
N ASP A 293 10.51 7.70 -12.87
CA ASP A 293 10.70 6.99 -14.15
C ASP A 293 11.97 6.10 -14.18
N GLU A 294 13.02 6.45 -13.42
CA GLU A 294 14.21 5.59 -13.29
C GLU A 294 13.91 4.29 -12.51
N LEU A 295 12.68 4.15 -11.97
CA LEU A 295 12.27 3.11 -11.02
C LEU A 295 11.30 2.11 -11.63
N THR A 296 10.47 2.54 -12.59
CA THR A 296 9.57 1.70 -13.39
C THR A 296 10.33 0.82 -14.39
N GLU A 297 11.39 1.33 -15.03
CA GLU A 297 12.21 0.57 -15.99
C GLU A 297 12.94 -0.63 -15.34
N ALA A 298 13.22 -0.58 -14.03
CA ALA A 298 13.92 -1.64 -13.30
C ALA A 298 13.00 -2.81 -12.88
N ASN A 299 11.68 -2.62 -12.88
CA ASN A 299 10.71 -3.67 -12.54
C ASN A 299 10.38 -4.60 -13.72
N HIS A 300 10.69 -4.20 -14.95
CA HIS A 300 10.46 -5.01 -16.16
C HIS A 300 11.65 -5.92 -16.55
N GLU A 301 12.77 -5.86 -15.84
CA GLU A 301 13.97 -6.68 -16.14
C GLU A 301 14.08 -7.98 -15.31
N HIS A 302 13.06 -8.38 -14.53
CA HIS A 302 13.04 -9.64 -13.76
C HIS A 302 11.83 -10.52 -14.06
#